data_AF-A0A165AEX9-F1
#
_entry.id   AF-A0A165AEX9-F1
#
_cell.length_a   1.000
_cell.length_b   1.000
_cell.length_c   1.000
_cell.angle_alpha   90.00
_cell.angle_beta   90.00
_cell.angle_gamma   90.00
#
_symmetry.space_group_name_H-M   'P 1'
#
loop_
_entity.id
_entity.type
_entity.pdbx_description
1 polymer ?
#
loop_
_entity_poly.entity_id
_entity_poly.type
_entity_poly.pdbx_seq_one_letter_code
_entity_poly.pdbx_strand_id
1 'polypeptide(L)'
;MTGEHGHLQYGEQVIPYRIVRRLHKTMEIAMEPDASVVVAAPMEVSMEAVAAKLRQRAAWVVKQQRYFLPSSCRAHPSGTSWPGRHINTWGGTTD
;
A
#
# COMPACT_ATOMS: atom_id res chain seq x y z
N MET A 1 -12.02 -14.02 -11.37
CA MET A 1 -11.50 -12.69 -10.99
C MET A 1 -10.00 -12.82 -10.78
N THR A 2 -9.21 -12.59 -11.83
CA THR A 2 -7.75 -12.75 -11.75
C THR A 2 -7.17 -11.47 -11.16
N GLY A 3 -7.05 -11.42 -9.83
CA GLY A 3 -6.34 -10.33 -9.17
C GLY A 3 -4.85 -10.47 -9.49
N GLU A 4 -4.31 -9.56 -10.28
CA GLU A 4 -2.88 -9.47 -10.52
C GLU A 4 -2.17 -9.22 -9.18
N HIS A 5 -1.25 -10.10 -8.81
CA HIS A 5 -0.49 -9.99 -7.58
C HIS A 5 0.99 -10.23 -7.87
N GLY A 6 1.84 -9.62 -7.07
CA GLY A 6 3.27 -9.75 -7.18
C GLY A 6 3.94 -9.47 -5.85
N HIS A 7 5.26 -9.59 -5.84
CA HIS A 7 6.08 -9.31 -4.68
C HIS A 7 7.29 -8.47 -5.11
N LEU A 8 7.54 -7.41 -4.36
CA LEU A 8 8.69 -6.53 -4.56
C LEU A 8 9.74 -6.84 -3.51
N GLN A 9 10.97 -7.12 -3.93
CA GLN A 9 12.11 -7.20 -3.03
C GLN A 9 12.66 -5.80 -2.75
N TYR A 10 12.70 -5.43 -1.47
CA TYR A 10 13.25 -4.16 -1.00
C TYR A 10 14.28 -4.43 0.09
N GLY A 11 15.56 -4.45 -0.31
CA GLY A 11 16.64 -4.91 0.56
C GLY A 11 16.45 -6.38 0.92
N GLU A 12 16.29 -6.67 2.21
CA GLU A 12 16.05 -8.01 2.75
C GLU A 12 14.55 -8.33 2.95
N GLN A 13 13.68 -7.36 2.69
CA GLN A 13 12.25 -7.49 2.94
C GLN A 13 11.47 -7.74 1.64
N VAL A 14 10.55 -8.70 1.67
CA VAL A 14 9.62 -8.97 0.56
C VAL A 14 8.29 -8.30 0.86
N ILE A 15 7.87 -7.40 -0.04
CA ILE A 15 6.63 -6.65 0.08
C ILE A 15 5.62 -7.26 -0.91
N PRO A 16 4.64 -8.04 -0.43
CA PRO A 16 3.57 -8.53 -1.29
C PRO A 16 2.65 -7.36 -1.67
N TYR A 17 2.29 -7.28 -2.95
CA TYR A 17 1.36 -6.28 -3.45
C TYR A 17 0.32 -6.90 -4.39
N ARG A 18 -0.87 -6.31 -4.38
CA ARG A 18 -1.95 -6.66 -5.30
C ARG A 18 -2.29 -5.48 -6.19
N ILE A 19 -2.39 -5.72 -7.48
CA ILE A 19 -2.84 -4.76 -8.46
C ILE A 19 -4.36 -4.89 -8.61
N VAL A 20 -5.05 -3.77 -8.52
CA VAL A 20 -6.48 -3.66 -8.76
C VAL A 20 -6.68 -2.74 -9.95
N ARG A 21 -7.21 -3.29 -11.05
CA ARG A 21 -7.56 -2.50 -12.22
C ARG A 21 -8.80 -1.65 -11.91
N ARG A 22 -8.64 -0.33 -11.90
CA ARG A 22 -9.72 0.64 -11.63
C ARG A 22 -9.82 1.63 -12.78
N LEU A 23 -11.02 2.16 -13.02
CA LEU A 23 -11.28 3.20 -14.02
C LEU A 23 -10.92 4.59 -13.45
N HIS A 24 -9.65 4.81 -13.14
CA HIS A 24 -9.15 6.09 -12.63
C HIS A 24 -7.95 6.54 -13.45
N LYS A 25 -7.82 7.85 -13.68
CA LYS A 25 -6.69 8.42 -14.43
C LYS A 25 -5.34 8.24 -13.74
N THR A 26 -5.33 7.93 -12.45
CA THR A 26 -4.12 7.93 -11.62
C THR A 26 -3.84 6.56 -11.01
N MET A 27 -2.54 6.25 -10.89
CA MET A 27 -2.07 5.13 -10.07
C MET A 27 -2.04 5.51 -8.60
N GLU A 28 -2.69 4.70 -7.78
CA GLU A 28 -2.76 4.90 -6.34
C GLU A 28 -2.19 3.67 -5.62
N ILE A 29 -1.38 3.91 -4.59
CA ILE A 29 -0.79 2.86 -3.75
C ILE A 29 -1.36 3.04 -2.34
N ALA A 30 -2.14 2.08 -1.90
CA ALA A 30 -2.71 1.99 -0.57
C ALA A 30 -2.02 0.89 0.24
N MET A 31 -1.86 1.11 1.53
CA MET A 31 -1.42 0.08 2.47
C MET A 31 -2.59 -0.26 3.39
N GLU A 32 -2.94 -1.53 3.47
CA GLU A 32 -3.85 -2.05 4.47
C GLU A 32 -3.13 -2.14 5.83
N PRO A 33 -3.84 -1.94 6.96
CA PRO A 33 -3.26 -2.06 8.30
C PRO A 33 -2.69 -3.46 8.60
N ASP A 34 -3.08 -4.47 7.81
CA ASP A 34 -2.53 -5.83 7.80
C ASP A 34 -1.15 -5.92 7.10
N ALA A 35 -0.48 -4.80 6.86
CA ALA A 35 0.78 -4.67 6.11
C ALA A 35 0.71 -5.08 4.62
N SER A 36 -0.48 -5.38 4.11
CA SER A 36 -0.71 -5.70 2.69
C SER A 36 -0.74 -4.44 1.82
N VAL A 37 -0.08 -4.46 0.66
CA VAL A 37 -0.06 -3.32 -0.26
C VAL A 37 -1.02 -3.54 -1.43
N VAL A 38 -1.85 -2.53 -1.72
CA VAL A 38 -2.82 -2.53 -2.81
C VAL A 38 -2.47 -1.40 -3.76
N VAL A 39 -2.31 -1.73 -5.04
CA VAL A 39 -2.01 -0.76 -6.11
C VAL A 39 -3.21 -0.67 -7.03
N ALA A 40 -3.96 0.42 -6.96
CA ALA A 40 -4.98 0.73 -7.94
C ALA A 40 -4.31 1.34 -9.17
N ALA A 41 -4.30 0.61 -10.28
CA ALA A 41 -3.70 1.06 -11.53
C ALA A 41 -4.73 1.01 -12.67
N PRO A 42 -4.73 1.96 -13.60
CA PRO A 42 -5.54 1.85 -14.80
C PRO A 42 -5.07 0.70 -15.70
N MET A 43 -5.91 0.26 -16.62
CA MET A 43 -5.61 -0.87 -17.52
C MET A 43 -4.49 -0.54 -18.52
N GLU A 44 -4.26 0.75 -18.78
CA GLU A 44 -3.19 1.24 -19.66
C GLU A 44 -1.78 1.08 -19.06
N VAL A 45 -1.67 0.95 -17.73
CA VAL A 45 -0.37 0.91 -17.04
C VAL A 45 0.17 -0.52 -17.02
N SER A 46 1.39 -0.69 -17.52
CA SER A 46 2.12 -1.96 -17.44
C SER A 46 2.56 -2.30 -16.01
N MET A 47 2.70 -3.59 -15.73
CA MET A 47 3.15 -4.08 -14.42
C MET A 47 4.53 -3.50 -14.01
N GLU A 48 5.41 -3.23 -14.98
CA GLU A 48 6.72 -2.61 -14.72
C GLU A 48 6.59 -1.19 -14.16
N ALA A 49 5.68 -0.38 -14.70
CA ALA A 49 5.41 0.98 -14.20
C ALA A 49 4.83 0.95 -12.78
N VAL A 50 3.97 -0.04 -12.50
CA VAL A 50 3.47 -0.29 -11.13
C VAL A 50 4.62 -0.65 -10.19
N ALA A 51 5.48 -1.58 -10.57
CA ALA A 51 6.63 -2.00 -9.76
C ALA A 51 7.61 -0.85 -9.50
N ALA A 52 7.89 -0.02 -10.51
CA ALA A 52 8.75 1.15 -10.38
C ALA A 52 8.17 2.19 -9.41
N LYS A 53 6.87 2.47 -9.51
CA LYS A 53 6.19 3.42 -8.61
C LYS A 53 6.08 2.87 -7.19
N LEU A 54 5.80 1.58 -7.06
CA LEU A 54 5.80 0.88 -5.77
C LEU A 54 7.19 0.89 -5.13
N ARG A 55 8.27 0.68 -5.90
CA ARG A 55 9.65 0.75 -5.40
C ARG A 55 10.00 2.13 -4.85
N GLN A 56 9.58 3.20 -5.51
CA GLN A 56 9.73 4.56 -4.99
C GLN A 56 8.98 4.76 -3.66
N ARG A 57 7.82 4.10 -3.51
CA ARG A 57 7.03 4.12 -2.27
C ARG A 57 7.43 3.04 -1.27
N ALA A 58 8.35 2.12 -1.61
CA ALA A 58 8.73 1.01 -0.73
C ALA A 58 9.37 1.52 0.57
N ALA A 59 10.16 2.61 0.50
CA ALA A 59 10.68 3.28 1.69
C ALA A 59 9.56 3.79 2.61
N TRP A 60 8.48 4.34 2.04
CA TRP A 60 7.29 4.74 2.80
C TRP A 60 6.54 3.53 3.35
N VAL A 61 6.44 2.44 2.58
CA VAL A 61 5.82 1.20 3.03
C VAL A 61 6.53 0.65 4.26
N VAL A 62 7.85 0.52 4.20
CA VAL A 62 8.66 0.06 5.34
C VAL A 62 8.52 1.00 6.53
N LYS A 63 8.52 2.32 6.29
CA LYS A 63 8.28 3.31 7.35
C LYS A 63 6.91 3.09 7.99
N GLN A 64 5.87 2.88 7.19
CA GLN A 64 4.50 2.77 7.68
C GLN A 64 4.24 1.45 8.40
N GLN A 65 4.83 0.34 7.94
CA GLN A 65 4.83 -0.92 8.67
C GLN A 65 5.47 -0.78 10.07
N ARG A 66 6.49 0.07 10.22
CA ARG A 66 7.05 0.38 11.55
C ARG A 66 6.11 1.15 12.47
N TYR A 67 5.23 1.98 11.92
CA TYR A 67 4.20 2.68 12.70
C TYR A 67 3.05 1.75 13.12
N PHE A 68 2.77 0.71 12.33
CA PHE A 68 1.72 -0.28 12.62
C PHE A 68 2.18 -1.48 13.44
N LEU A 69 3.48 -1.62 13.73
CA LEU A 69 3.97 -2.62 14.69
C LEU A 69 3.30 -2.37 16.05
N PRO A 70 2.54 -3.34 16.59
CA PRO A 70 1.92 -3.17 17.89
C PRO A 70 3.04 -3.02 18.93
N SER A 71 3.15 -1.84 19.51
CA SER A 71 3.85 -1.64 20.77
C SER A 71 3.02 -2.31 21.88
N SER A 72 2.93 -3.63 21.86
CA SER A 72 2.25 -4.40 22.90
C SER A 72 3.13 -4.42 24.15
N CYS A 73 3.21 -3.28 24.81
CA CYS A 73 3.50 -3.12 26.24
C CYS A 73 3.17 -1.68 26.67
N ARG A 74 1.90 -1.28 26.52
CA ARG A 74 1.15 -0.51 27.55
C ARG A 74 -0.34 -0.48 27.17
N ALA A 75 -1.15 -1.16 27.98
CA ALA A 75 -2.62 -1.07 28.11
C ALA A 75 -3.39 -0.42 26.95
N HIS A 76 -4.17 -1.22 26.21
CA HIS A 76 -5.31 -0.71 25.46
C HIS A 76 -6.44 -0.39 26.47
N PRO A 77 -6.87 0.86 26.69
CA PRO A 77 -8.15 1.10 27.32
C PRO A 77 -9.25 0.67 26.35
N SER A 78 -10.08 -0.25 26.82
CA SER A 78 -11.32 -0.68 26.17
C SER A 78 -12.14 0.51 25.65
N GLY A 79 -12.52 0.45 24.37
CA GLY A 79 -13.58 1.30 23.82
C GLY A 79 -13.09 2.51 23.04
N THR A 80 -12.60 2.31 21.81
CA THR A 80 -12.80 3.32 20.77
C THR A 80 -12.85 2.66 19.41
N SER A 81 -13.95 2.89 18.70
CA SER A 81 -14.10 2.64 17.27
C SER A 81 -12.99 3.38 16.54
N TRP A 82 -12.15 2.66 15.80
CA TRP A 82 -11.21 3.25 14.85
C TRP A 82 -12.02 4.09 13.85
N PRO A 83 -11.79 5.42 13.73
CA PRO A 83 -12.41 6.18 12.66
C PRO A 83 -11.90 5.65 11.32
N GLY A 84 -12.82 5.58 10.38
CA GLY A 84 -12.74 4.76 9.17
C GLY A 84 -11.44 4.89 8.38
N ARG A 85 -11.04 3.75 7.80
CA ARG A 85 -10.46 3.60 6.46
C ARG A 85 -9.90 4.89 5.86
N HIS A 86 -8.83 5.42 6.44
CA HIS A 86 -8.01 6.43 5.78
C HIS A 86 -7.08 5.68 4.83
N ILE A 87 -7.60 5.41 3.64
CA ILE A 87 -6.81 5.06 2.47
C ILE A 87 -5.85 6.26 2.29
N ASN A 88 -4.59 6.08 2.62
CA ASN A 88 -3.55 7.09 2.43
C ASN A 88 -3.22 7.16 0.92
N THR A 89 -4.15 7.75 0.17
CA THR A 89 -4.09 7.95 -1.28
C THR A 89 -3.08 9.06 -1.59
N TRP A 90 -1.81 8.70 -1.86
CA TRP A 90 -0.84 9.66 -2.39
C TRP A 90 -0.99 9.78 -3.91
N GLY A 91 -2.02 10.51 -4.33
CA GLY A 91 -2.13 11.04 -5.69
C GLY A 91 -1.10 12.16 -5.88
N GLY A 92 0.07 11.82 -6.43
CA GLY A 92 1.01 12.83 -6.88
C GLY A 92 0.48 13.48 -8.15
N THR A 93 0.01 14.73 -8.04
CA THR A 93 -0.19 15.64 -9.17
C THR A 93 1.13 15.81 -9.91
N THR A 94 1.16 15.45 -11.18
CA THR A 94 2.13 15.98 -12.14
C THR A 94 1.32 16.33 -13.37
N ASP A 95 1.48 17.60 -13.75
CA ASP A 95 0.94 18.32 -14.90
C ASP A 95 0.93 17.47 -16.20
#